data_AF-A0A946EVJ5-F1
#
_entry.id   AF-A0A946EVJ5-F1
#
_cell.length_a   1.000
_cell.length_b   1.000
_cell.length_c   1.000
_cell.angle_alpha   90.00
_cell.angle_beta   90.00
_cell.angle_gamma   90.00
#
_symmetry.space_group_name_H-M   'P 1'
#
loop_
_entity.id
_entity.type
_entity.pdbx_description
1 polymer ?
#
loop_
_entity_poly.entity_id
_entity_poly.type
_entity_poly.pdbx_seq_one_letter_code
_entity_poly.pdbx_strand_id
1 'polypeptide(L)'
;MPYSNFFTFVIAILISLSVHEAAHALVASLLGDNTAKDKGRVTLDPRKHLDLYGSLMFLFAGIGWGKPVPVNQAYFKHPKRDSAIVALAGPASNFFLALIVGTLAKSTDLSIDSFLYFLVDINIALCAFNLIPIPPLDGAKILGLVVPHYQFYKYTQFLHSHLAYILMFFFIDIQFLGKSGNSIFLNFIGIVSSLLKALIFFN
;
A
#
# COMPACT_ATOMS: atom_id res chain seq x y z
N MET A 1 -19.06 -13.14 -15.18
CA MET A 1 -19.35 -11.69 -15.15
C MET A 1 -18.06 -10.93 -14.83
N PRO A 2 -17.23 -10.58 -15.82
CA PRO A 2 -15.92 -9.96 -15.56
C PRO A 2 -16.01 -8.49 -15.08
N TYR A 3 -17.11 -7.80 -15.36
CA TYR A 3 -17.27 -6.35 -15.08
C TYR A 3 -17.67 -6.01 -13.64
N SER A 4 -18.40 -6.89 -12.94
CA SER A 4 -18.75 -6.67 -11.52
C SER A 4 -17.49 -6.58 -10.64
N ASN A 5 -16.44 -7.30 -11.02
CA ASN A 5 -15.20 -7.36 -10.28
C ASN A 5 -14.33 -6.12 -10.54
N PHE A 6 -14.33 -5.59 -11.76
CA PHE A 6 -13.50 -4.42 -12.09
C PHE A 6 -13.99 -3.14 -11.42
N PHE A 7 -15.29 -2.85 -11.48
CA PHE A 7 -15.83 -1.66 -10.83
C PHE A 7 -15.68 -1.70 -9.31
N THR A 8 -15.96 -2.87 -8.71
CA THR A 8 -15.73 -3.14 -7.29
C THR A 8 -14.25 -2.97 -6.92
N PHE A 9 -13.34 -3.47 -7.76
CA PHE A 9 -11.89 -3.27 -7.61
C PHE A 9 -11.50 -1.80 -7.60
N VAL A 10 -11.98 -1.03 -8.57
CA VAL A 10 -11.69 0.41 -8.66
C VAL A 10 -12.16 1.13 -7.41
N ILE A 11 -13.41 0.92 -6.98
CA ILE A 11 -13.93 1.57 -5.77
C ILE A 11 -13.10 1.18 -4.53
N ALA A 12 -12.82 -0.11 -4.36
CA ALA A 12 -12.06 -0.59 -3.21
C ALA A 12 -10.64 0.00 -3.17
N ILE A 13 -9.97 0.08 -4.33
CA ILE A 13 -8.65 0.70 -4.46
C ILE A 13 -8.70 2.20 -4.18
N LEU A 14 -9.71 2.92 -4.69
CA LEU A 14 -9.86 4.35 -4.43
C LEU A 14 -10.00 4.64 -2.94
N ILE A 15 -10.84 3.89 -2.24
CA ILE A 15 -11.01 4.02 -0.79
C ILE A 15 -9.69 3.69 -0.07
N SER A 16 -9.08 2.54 -0.40
CA SER A 16 -7.92 2.01 0.31
C SER A 16 -6.67 2.88 0.12
N LEU A 17 -6.42 3.37 -1.10
CA LEU A 17 -5.32 4.29 -1.40
C LEU A 17 -5.54 5.67 -0.76
N SER A 18 -6.78 6.17 -0.75
CA SER A 18 -7.07 7.47 -0.12
C SER A 18 -6.79 7.41 1.38
N VAL A 19 -7.23 6.36 2.07
CA VAL A 19 -6.95 6.17 3.51
C VAL A 19 -5.45 6.02 3.75
N HIS A 20 -4.76 5.20 2.93
CA HIS A 20 -3.31 4.98 3.04
C HIS A 20 -2.51 6.29 2.93
N GLU A 21 -2.73 7.04 1.87
CA GLU A 21 -2.00 8.27 1.61
C GLU A 21 -2.43 9.41 2.56
N ALA A 22 -3.70 9.46 2.97
CA ALA A 22 -4.14 10.40 4.00
C ALA A 22 -3.45 10.13 5.34
N ALA A 23 -3.22 8.86 5.69
CA ALA A 23 -2.48 8.50 6.90
C ALA A 23 -1.01 8.94 6.83
N HIS A 24 -0.34 8.76 5.69
CA HIS A 24 1.01 9.32 5.46
C HIS A 24 1.03 10.83 5.67
N ALA A 25 0.11 11.56 5.04
CA ALA A 25 0.04 13.01 5.13
C ALA A 25 -0.26 13.49 6.56
N LEU A 26 -1.17 12.82 7.26
CA LEU A 26 -1.55 13.14 8.64
C LEU A 26 -0.37 12.94 9.58
N VAL A 27 0.26 11.77 9.53
CA VAL A 27 1.37 11.43 10.44
C VAL A 27 2.60 12.30 10.15
N ALA A 28 2.89 12.62 8.88
CA ALA A 28 3.93 13.58 8.53
C ALA A 28 3.69 14.95 9.18
N SER A 29 2.46 15.46 9.11
CA SER A 29 2.09 16.74 9.75
C SER A 29 2.23 16.68 11.28
N LEU A 30 1.80 15.59 11.92
CA LEU A 30 1.95 15.39 13.36
C LEU A 30 3.42 15.34 13.81
N LEU A 31 4.32 14.88 12.94
CA LEU A 31 5.76 14.81 13.20
C LEU A 31 6.52 16.08 12.80
N GLY A 32 5.83 17.10 12.25
CA GLY A 32 6.37 18.43 11.97
C GLY A 32 6.45 18.79 10.48
N ASP A 33 6.18 17.87 9.56
CA ASP A 33 6.18 18.14 8.12
C ASP A 33 4.78 18.46 7.59
N ASN A 34 4.48 19.76 7.46
CA ASN A 34 3.20 20.23 6.92
C ASN A 34 3.14 20.26 5.38
N THR A 35 4.19 19.85 4.66
CA THR A 35 4.26 19.94 3.19
C THR A 35 3.04 19.30 2.49
N ALA A 36 2.62 18.13 2.96
CA ALA A 36 1.45 17.43 2.45
C ALA A 36 0.14 18.12 2.86
N LYS A 37 0.06 18.59 4.10
CA LYS A 37 -1.11 19.27 4.68
C LYS A 37 -1.41 20.58 3.96
N ASP A 38 -0.39 21.38 3.70
CA ASP A 38 -0.51 22.68 3.01
C ASP A 38 -0.97 22.51 1.55
N LYS A 39 -0.69 21.35 0.95
CA LYS A 39 -1.21 20.94 -0.37
C LYS A 39 -2.61 20.31 -0.31
N GLY A 40 -3.25 20.28 0.87
CA GLY A 40 -4.56 19.69 1.07
C GLY A 40 -4.58 18.17 0.89
N ARG A 41 -3.48 17.47 1.22
CA ARG A 41 -3.35 16.01 1.07
C ARG A 41 -3.80 15.22 2.31
N VAL A 42 -4.10 15.89 3.42
CA VAL A 42 -4.74 15.27 4.61
C VAL A 42 -6.25 15.23 4.36
N THR A 43 -6.69 14.30 3.53
CA THR A 43 -8.09 14.18 3.08
C THR A 43 -8.37 12.77 2.58
N LEU A 44 -9.62 12.32 2.67
CA LEU A 44 -10.07 11.06 2.09
C LEU A 44 -10.59 11.21 0.65
N ASP A 45 -10.49 12.42 0.06
CA ASP A 45 -10.91 12.66 -1.31
C ASP A 45 -9.94 12.00 -2.32
N PRO A 46 -10.34 10.92 -3.01
CA PRO A 46 -9.44 10.16 -3.89
C PRO A 46 -8.84 11.01 -5.00
N ARG A 47 -9.54 12.06 -5.46
CA ARG A 47 -9.06 12.93 -6.53
C ARG A 47 -7.75 13.64 -6.18
N LYS A 48 -7.49 13.82 -4.89
CA LYS A 48 -6.23 14.42 -4.42
C LYS A 48 -5.07 13.43 -4.51
N HIS A 49 -5.36 12.12 -4.40
CA HIS A 49 -4.38 11.03 -4.34
C HIS A 49 -4.15 10.31 -5.66
N LEU A 50 -4.97 10.57 -6.67
CA LEU A 50 -4.80 10.01 -8.00
C LEU A 50 -3.78 10.80 -8.82
N ASP A 51 -2.95 10.07 -9.57
CA ASP A 51 -2.15 10.63 -10.64
C ASP A 51 -2.92 10.52 -11.96
N LEU A 52 -2.91 11.58 -12.79
CA LEU A 52 -3.67 11.58 -14.05
C LEU A 52 -3.15 10.52 -15.02
N TYR A 53 -1.82 10.44 -15.20
CA TYR A 53 -1.22 9.48 -16.12
C TYR A 53 -1.33 8.07 -15.56
N GLY A 54 -1.11 7.89 -14.25
CA GLY A 54 -1.34 6.61 -13.59
C GLY A 54 -2.78 6.12 -13.73
N SER A 55 -3.77 7.01 -13.62
CA SER A 55 -5.19 6.67 -13.79
C SER A 55 -5.53 6.30 -15.24
N LEU A 56 -4.97 7.01 -16.22
CA LEU A 56 -5.16 6.70 -17.64
C LEU A 56 -4.51 5.36 -18.01
N MET A 57 -3.28 5.12 -17.54
CA MET A 57 -2.61 3.84 -17.73
C MET A 57 -3.39 2.69 -17.07
N PHE A 58 -4.01 2.93 -15.92
CA PHE A 58 -4.85 1.93 -15.29
C PHE A 58 -6.04 1.55 -16.18
N LEU A 59 -6.70 2.54 -16.77
CA LEU A 59 -7.88 2.33 -17.63
C LEU A 59 -7.55 1.60 -18.93
N PHE A 60 -6.44 1.93 -19.59
CA PHE A 60 -6.12 1.41 -20.92
C PHE A 60 -5.16 0.21 -20.91
N ALA A 61 -4.30 0.11 -19.90
CA ALA A 61 -3.27 -0.94 -19.81
C ALA A 61 -3.43 -1.83 -18.57
N GLY A 62 -4.39 -1.54 -17.67
CA GLY A 62 -4.60 -2.31 -16.44
C GLY A 62 -3.54 -2.07 -15.35
N ILE A 63 -2.60 -1.15 -15.58
CA ILE A 63 -1.50 -0.81 -14.68
C ILE A 63 -1.57 0.66 -14.34
N GLY A 64 -1.61 1.02 -13.07
CA GLY A 64 -1.60 2.42 -12.64
C GLY A 64 -0.93 2.63 -11.30
N TRP A 65 -0.68 3.90 -11.00
CA TRP A 65 -0.08 4.35 -9.75
C TRP A 65 -0.80 5.57 -9.21
N GLY A 66 -0.75 5.75 -7.89
CA GLY A 66 -1.23 6.95 -7.22
C GLY A 66 -0.21 8.08 -7.27
N LYS A 67 -0.64 9.28 -6.88
CA LYS A 67 0.23 10.43 -6.67
C LYS A 67 0.80 10.38 -5.24
N PRO A 68 2.09 10.05 -5.07
CA PRO A 68 2.67 9.87 -3.74
C PRO A 68 2.59 11.16 -2.92
N VAL A 69 2.36 11.02 -1.62
CA VAL A 69 2.37 12.15 -0.70
C VAL A 69 3.80 12.70 -0.55
N PRO A 70 4.00 14.02 -0.73
CA PRO A 70 5.31 14.61 -0.52
C PRO A 70 5.64 14.62 0.96
N VAL A 71 6.77 14.03 1.33
CA VAL A 71 7.31 14.03 2.69
C VAL A 71 8.70 14.65 2.66
N ASN A 72 8.90 15.71 3.45
CA ASN A 72 10.17 16.39 3.61
C ASN A 72 10.77 16.10 4.98
N GLN A 73 11.76 15.21 4.99
CA GLN A 73 12.45 14.76 6.20
C GLN A 73 13.21 15.87 6.93
N ALA A 74 13.50 17.01 6.28
CA ALA A 74 14.21 18.13 6.89
C ALA A 74 13.42 18.80 8.03
N TYR A 75 12.09 18.66 8.06
CA TYR A 75 11.25 19.20 9.12
C TYR A 75 11.13 18.28 10.35
N PHE A 76 11.56 17.02 10.24
CA PHE A 76 11.46 16.05 11.32
C PHE A 76 12.52 16.27 12.40
N LYS A 77 12.12 16.09 13.67
CA LYS A 77 13.05 16.14 14.81
C LYS A 77 14.03 14.98 14.79
N HIS A 78 13.55 13.79 14.38
CA HIS A 78 14.36 12.59 14.26
C HIS A 78 14.17 11.97 12.86
N PRO A 79 14.85 12.48 11.82
CA PRO A 79 14.53 12.18 10.42
C PRO A 79 14.38 10.69 10.08
N LYS A 80 15.26 9.82 10.60
CA LYS A 80 15.17 8.38 10.37
C LYS A 80 13.95 7.74 11.00
N ARG A 81 13.74 8.00 12.30
CA ARG A 81 12.63 7.44 13.07
C ARG A 81 11.31 7.96 12.51
N ASP A 82 11.22 9.27 12.33
CA ASP A 82 10.00 9.92 11.90
C ASP A 82 9.64 9.53 10.47
N SER A 83 10.63 9.39 9.56
CA SER A 83 10.38 8.84 8.23
C SER A 83 9.88 7.39 8.26
N ALA A 84 10.36 6.56 9.19
CA ALA A 84 9.88 5.19 9.33
C ALA A 84 8.47 5.14 9.94
N ILE A 85 8.15 6.02 10.89
CA ILE A 85 6.81 6.14 11.47
C ILE A 85 5.81 6.60 10.40
N VAL A 86 6.16 7.60 9.58
CA VAL A 86 5.34 8.00 8.43
C VAL A 86 5.16 6.82 7.49
N ALA A 87 6.23 6.15 7.07
CA ALA A 87 6.14 4.99 6.18
C ALA A 87 5.23 3.87 6.73
N LEU A 88 5.23 3.64 8.04
CA LEU A 88 4.33 2.66 8.67
C LEU A 88 2.86 3.10 8.70
N ALA A 89 2.58 4.41 8.67
CA ALA A 89 1.23 4.95 8.78
C ALA A 89 0.30 4.45 7.66
N GLY A 90 0.80 4.39 6.42
CA GLY A 90 0.06 3.85 5.28
C GLY A 90 -0.38 2.40 5.49
N PRO A 91 0.55 1.42 5.60
CA PRO A 91 0.23 0.01 5.84
C PRO A 91 -0.61 -0.21 7.10
N ALA A 92 -0.30 0.50 8.20
CA ALA A 92 -1.07 0.41 9.43
C ALA A 92 -2.53 0.87 9.21
N SER A 93 -2.76 1.95 8.47
CA SER A 93 -4.11 2.43 8.17
C SER A 93 -4.91 1.43 7.33
N ASN A 94 -4.29 0.75 6.36
CA ASN A 94 -4.96 -0.32 5.62
C ASN A 94 -5.31 -1.49 6.53
N PHE A 95 -4.39 -1.90 7.41
CA PHE A 95 -4.68 -2.98 8.37
C PHE A 95 -5.84 -2.60 9.30
N PHE A 96 -5.85 -1.39 9.85
CA PHE A 96 -6.97 -0.92 10.68
C PHE A 96 -8.28 -0.83 9.91
N LEU A 97 -8.25 -0.37 8.65
CA LEU A 97 -9.44 -0.34 7.81
C LEU A 97 -9.96 -1.77 7.54
N ALA A 98 -9.07 -2.71 7.23
CA ALA A 98 -9.43 -4.12 7.07
C ALA A 98 -10.04 -4.70 8.35
N LEU A 99 -9.52 -4.35 9.52
CA LEU A 99 -10.06 -4.79 10.80
C LEU A 99 -11.48 -4.26 11.02
N ILE A 100 -11.72 -2.96 10.80
CA ILE A 100 -13.05 -2.34 10.96
C ILE A 100 -14.04 -2.91 9.94
N VAL A 101 -13.64 -3.01 8.67
CA VAL A 101 -14.51 -3.51 7.60
C VAL A 101 -14.80 -5.01 7.79
N GLY A 102 -13.82 -5.79 8.22
CA GLY A 102 -13.97 -7.23 8.44
C GLY A 102 -14.87 -7.55 9.62
N THR A 103 -14.85 -6.76 10.70
CA THR A 103 -15.82 -6.92 11.81
C THR A 103 -17.23 -6.54 11.38
N LEU A 104 -17.39 -5.48 10.58
CA LEU A 104 -18.69 -5.11 10.00
C LEU A 104 -19.23 -6.20 9.06
N ALA A 105 -18.39 -6.78 8.21
CA ALA A 105 -18.77 -7.85 7.28
C ALA A 105 -19.46 -9.03 8.00
N LYS A 106 -18.91 -9.47 9.14
CA LYS A 106 -19.49 -10.53 9.99
C LYS A 106 -20.94 -10.26 10.43
N SER A 107 -21.40 -9.02 10.40
CA SER A 107 -22.70 -8.58 10.93
C SER A 107 -23.72 -8.17 9.86
N THR A 108 -23.39 -8.29 8.56
CA THR A 108 -24.21 -7.79 7.45
C THR A 108 -24.77 -8.90 6.56
N ASP A 109 -25.84 -8.60 5.79
CA ASP A 109 -26.45 -9.53 4.82
C ASP A 109 -25.57 -9.80 3.57
N LEU A 110 -25.81 -10.95 2.92
CA LEU A 110 -25.01 -11.59 1.86
C LEU A 110 -24.45 -10.71 0.72
N SER A 111 -25.12 -9.61 0.35
CA SER A 111 -24.71 -8.78 -0.81
C SER A 111 -23.77 -7.63 -0.43
N ILE A 112 -23.94 -7.01 0.74
CA ILE A 112 -23.00 -6.02 1.30
C ILE A 112 -21.72 -6.73 1.74
N ASP A 113 -21.88 -7.93 2.29
CA ASP A 113 -20.82 -8.80 2.77
C ASP A 113 -19.74 -9.07 1.71
N SER A 114 -20.15 -9.36 0.46
CA SER A 114 -19.22 -9.63 -0.65
C SER A 114 -18.30 -8.44 -0.96
N PHE A 115 -18.81 -7.21 -0.92
CA PHE A 115 -17.99 -6.01 -1.12
C PHE A 115 -17.06 -5.76 0.07
N LEU A 116 -17.55 -5.94 1.30
CA LEU A 116 -16.75 -5.72 2.51
C LEU A 116 -15.59 -6.73 2.59
N TYR A 117 -15.82 -8.01 2.34
CA TYR A 117 -14.74 -9.01 2.24
C TYR A 117 -13.72 -8.65 1.16
N PHE A 118 -14.20 -8.20 0.01
CA PHE A 118 -13.30 -7.76 -1.05
C PHE A 118 -12.46 -6.53 -0.63
N LEU A 119 -13.05 -5.57 0.08
CA LEU A 119 -12.35 -4.42 0.62
C LEU A 119 -11.32 -4.82 1.69
N VAL A 120 -11.62 -5.81 2.53
CA VAL A 120 -10.65 -6.42 3.47
C VAL A 120 -9.47 -7.00 2.70
N ASP A 121 -9.73 -7.77 1.65
CA ASP A 121 -8.71 -8.41 0.84
C ASP A 121 -7.77 -7.39 0.19
N ILE A 122 -8.31 -6.33 -0.38
CA ILE A 122 -7.52 -5.24 -0.97
C ILE A 122 -6.66 -4.54 0.09
N ASN A 123 -7.22 -4.22 1.25
CA ASN A 123 -6.48 -3.54 2.31
C ASN A 123 -5.35 -4.40 2.91
N ILE A 124 -5.61 -5.69 3.13
CA ILE A 124 -4.58 -6.62 3.60
C ILE A 124 -3.48 -6.80 2.55
N ALA A 125 -3.85 -6.95 1.28
CA ALA A 125 -2.90 -7.04 0.19
C ALA A 125 -2.04 -5.77 0.08
N LEU A 126 -2.65 -4.58 0.16
CA LEU A 126 -1.92 -3.30 0.16
C LEU A 126 -1.00 -3.14 1.37
N CYS A 127 -1.44 -3.57 2.55
CA CYS A 127 -0.61 -3.59 3.76
C CYS A 127 0.61 -4.51 3.56
N ALA A 128 0.37 -5.77 3.19
CA ALA A 128 1.44 -6.75 2.97
C ALA A 128 2.43 -6.29 1.88
N PHE A 129 1.92 -5.76 0.77
CA PHE A 129 2.72 -5.26 -0.33
C PHE A 129 3.60 -4.08 0.09
N ASN A 130 3.03 -3.07 0.75
CA ASN A 130 3.80 -1.88 1.14
C ASN A 130 4.79 -2.16 2.28
N LEU A 131 4.68 -3.28 3.00
CA LEU A 131 5.69 -3.70 3.99
C LEU A 131 6.91 -4.40 3.37
N ILE A 132 6.89 -4.72 2.07
CA ILE A 132 8.04 -5.31 1.39
C ILE A 132 9.21 -4.30 1.41
N PRO A 133 10.41 -4.70 1.86
CA PRO A 133 11.57 -3.82 1.89
C PRO A 133 12.18 -3.72 0.49
N ILE A 134 11.52 -3.01 -0.42
CA ILE A 134 12.02 -2.68 -1.77
C ILE A 134 11.56 -1.24 -2.09
N PRO A 135 12.46 -0.27 -2.33
CA PRO A 135 12.06 1.05 -2.81
C PRO A 135 11.28 0.95 -4.13
N PRO A 136 10.22 1.74 -4.34
CA PRO A 136 9.78 2.88 -3.54
C PRO A 136 8.82 2.55 -2.37
N LEU A 137 8.58 1.28 -2.06
CA LEU A 137 7.61 0.83 -1.05
C LEU A 137 8.00 1.30 0.36
N ASP A 138 6.98 1.44 1.21
CA ASP A 138 7.15 1.96 2.57
C ASP A 138 8.07 1.10 3.45
N GLY A 139 8.03 -0.22 3.25
CA GLY A 139 8.84 -1.20 3.97
C GLY A 139 10.35 -0.92 3.86
N ALA A 140 10.79 -0.31 2.75
CA ALA A 140 12.19 0.07 2.60
C ALA A 140 12.59 1.18 3.60
N LYS A 141 11.71 2.17 3.82
CA LYS A 141 11.95 3.25 4.80
C LYS A 141 11.89 2.71 6.23
N ILE A 142 11.00 1.76 6.50
CA ILE A 142 10.91 1.06 7.80
C ILE A 142 12.21 0.31 8.08
N LEU A 143 12.74 -0.44 7.09
CA LEU A 143 14.03 -1.13 7.22
C LEU A 143 15.18 -0.16 7.52
N GLY A 144 15.14 1.05 6.95
CA GLY A 144 16.12 2.11 7.20
C GLY A 144 16.21 2.58 8.66
N LEU A 145 15.24 2.24 9.52
CA LEU A 145 15.32 2.48 10.96
C LEU A 145 16.33 1.55 11.64
N VAL A 146 16.40 0.29 11.18
CA VAL A 146 17.21 -0.78 11.80
C VAL A 146 18.60 -0.84 11.17
N VAL A 147 18.70 -0.57 9.88
CA VAL A 147 19.95 -0.69 9.12
C VAL A 147 20.82 0.58 9.31
N PRO A 148 22.14 0.44 9.58
CA PRO A 148 22.99 1.62 9.71
C PRO A 148 23.11 2.39 8.40
N HIS A 149 23.36 3.71 8.50
CA HIS A 149 23.15 4.66 7.39
C HIS A 149 23.90 4.29 6.11
N TYR A 150 25.15 3.87 6.23
CA TYR A 150 25.99 3.55 5.08
C TYR A 150 25.51 2.29 4.34
N GLN A 151 25.11 1.26 5.09
CA GLN A 151 24.54 0.04 4.52
C GLN A 151 23.19 0.32 3.86
N PHE A 152 22.34 1.13 4.52
CA PHE A 152 21.04 1.52 3.96
C PHE A 152 21.19 2.32 2.66
N TYR A 153 22.17 3.22 2.60
CA TYR A 153 22.51 3.96 1.38
C TYR A 153 22.95 3.01 0.25
N LYS A 154 23.86 2.06 0.53
CA LYS A 154 24.28 1.06 -0.47
C LYS A 154 23.12 0.19 -0.95
N TYR A 155 22.30 -0.27 -0.02
CA TYR A 155 21.12 -1.09 -0.30
C TYR A 155 20.12 -0.34 -1.19
N THR A 156 19.78 0.91 -0.85
CA THR A 156 18.86 1.72 -1.66
C THR A 156 19.45 2.03 -3.03
N GLN A 157 20.73 2.36 -3.14
CA GLN A 157 21.39 2.61 -4.42
C GLN A 157 21.42 1.35 -5.32
N PHE A 158 21.72 0.20 -4.74
CA PHE A 158 21.67 -1.08 -5.45
C PHE A 158 20.27 -1.37 -5.99
N LEU A 159 19.22 -1.22 -5.18
CA LEU A 159 17.85 -1.48 -5.64
C LEU A 159 17.37 -0.46 -6.68
N HIS A 160 17.71 0.82 -6.54
CA HIS A 160 17.35 1.82 -7.55
C HIS A 160 18.03 1.53 -8.91
N SER A 161 19.32 1.16 -8.90
CA SER A 161 20.04 0.81 -10.13
C SER A 161 19.53 -0.48 -10.79
N HIS A 162 18.88 -1.36 -10.02
CA HIS A 162 18.36 -2.65 -10.52
C HIS A 162 16.83 -2.72 -10.55
N LEU A 163 16.13 -1.59 -10.37
CA LEU A 163 14.67 -1.55 -10.25
C LEU A 163 13.99 -2.18 -11.46
N ALA A 164 14.52 -1.96 -12.67
CA ALA A 164 13.99 -2.57 -13.90
C ALA A 164 14.02 -4.10 -13.85
N TYR A 165 15.10 -4.71 -13.34
CA TYR A 165 15.20 -6.17 -13.22
C TYR A 165 14.26 -6.72 -12.15
N ILE A 166 14.06 -5.99 -11.04
CA ILE A 166 13.12 -6.35 -9.98
C ILE A 166 11.68 -6.32 -10.51
N LEU A 167 11.31 -5.25 -11.23
CA LEU A 167 9.99 -5.15 -11.86
C LEU A 167 9.78 -6.24 -12.92
N MET A 168 10.82 -6.54 -13.71
CA MET A 168 10.78 -7.63 -14.68
C MET A 168 10.58 -8.99 -14.01
N PHE A 169 11.26 -9.24 -12.88
CA PHE A 169 11.06 -10.46 -12.08
C PHE A 169 9.60 -10.59 -11.63
N PHE A 170 9.03 -9.54 -11.02
CA PHE A 170 7.62 -9.56 -10.59
C PHE A 170 6.67 -9.77 -11.76
N PHE A 171 6.93 -9.12 -12.90
CA PHE A 171 6.12 -9.28 -14.11
C PHE A 171 6.14 -10.72 -14.60
N ILE A 172 7.32 -11.34 -14.70
CA ILE A 172 7.46 -12.73 -15.15
C ILE A 172 6.79 -13.68 -14.14
N ASP A 173 7.05 -13.51 -12.85
CA ASP A 173 6.48 -14.34 -11.80
C ASP A 173 4.95 -14.30 -11.81
N ILE A 174 4.34 -13.11 -11.90
CA ILE A 174 2.88 -12.98 -11.92
C ILE A 174 2.28 -13.52 -13.22
N GLN A 175 2.84 -13.16 -14.38
CA GLN A 175 2.22 -13.50 -15.68
C GLN A 175 2.38 -14.97 -16.07
N PHE A 176 3.54 -15.56 -15.78
CA PHE A 176 3.86 -16.94 -16.18
C PHE A 176 3.66 -17.93 -15.04
N LEU A 177 4.22 -17.66 -13.86
CA LEU A 177 4.13 -18.60 -12.73
C LEU A 177 2.78 -18.46 -12.00
N GLY A 178 2.20 -17.27 -11.95
CA GLY A 178 0.91 -17.00 -11.30
C GLY A 178 -0.23 -17.81 -11.90
N LYS A 179 -0.29 -17.95 -13.23
CA LYS A 179 -1.31 -18.78 -13.90
C LYS A 179 -1.23 -20.26 -13.55
N SER A 180 -0.04 -20.73 -13.16
CA SER A 180 0.21 -22.11 -12.73
C SER A 180 0.06 -22.33 -11.22
N GLY A 181 -0.25 -21.28 -10.44
CA GLY A 181 -0.29 -21.32 -8.97
C GLY A 181 1.09 -21.35 -8.29
N ASN A 182 2.18 -21.32 -9.07
CA ASN A 182 3.55 -21.43 -8.57
C ASN A 182 4.26 -20.09 -8.42
N SER A 183 3.55 -18.97 -8.49
CA SER A 183 4.14 -17.64 -8.31
C SER A 183 4.70 -17.49 -6.90
N ILE A 184 5.98 -17.16 -6.80
CA ILE A 184 6.67 -16.97 -5.53
C ILE A 184 6.07 -15.75 -4.82
N PHE A 185 5.86 -14.66 -5.56
CA PHE A 185 5.33 -13.42 -5.02
C PHE A 185 3.89 -13.56 -4.53
N LEU A 186 3.00 -14.15 -5.35
CA LEU A 186 1.59 -14.33 -4.97
C LEU A 186 1.44 -15.30 -3.80
N ASN A 187 2.28 -16.35 -3.73
CA ASN A 187 2.27 -17.26 -2.60
C ASN A 187 2.74 -16.59 -1.31
N PHE A 188 3.81 -15.77 -1.38
CA PHE A 188 4.25 -14.97 -0.23
C PHE A 188 3.16 -14.02 0.26
N ILE A 189 2.57 -13.23 -0.65
CA ILE A 189 1.46 -12.33 -0.32
C ILE A 189 0.27 -13.10 0.24
N GLY A 190 -0.04 -14.28 -0.32
CA GLY A 190 -1.13 -15.15 0.14
C GLY A 190 -0.93 -15.64 1.57
N ILE A 191 0.28 -16.08 1.91
CA ILE A 191 0.62 -16.52 3.28
C ILE A 191 0.48 -15.35 4.25
N VAL A 192 1.11 -14.20 3.95
CA VAL A 192 1.04 -13.00 4.81
C VAL A 192 -0.42 -12.55 4.97
N SER A 193 -1.18 -12.53 3.88
CA SER A 193 -2.58 -12.14 3.91
C SER A 193 -3.43 -13.09 4.75
N SER A 194 -3.17 -14.39 4.67
CA SER A 194 -3.88 -15.40 5.47
C SER A 194 -3.62 -15.23 6.96
N LEU A 195 -2.37 -14.96 7.34
CA LEU A 195 -2.01 -14.67 8.73
C LEU A 195 -2.68 -13.39 9.24
N LEU A 196 -2.71 -12.32 8.45
CA LEU A 196 -3.36 -11.07 8.82
C LEU A 196 -4.89 -11.21 8.91
N LYS A 197 -5.52 -11.94 7.97
CA LYS A 197 -6.95 -12.27 8.01
C LYS A 197 -7.30 -13.09 9.25
N ALA A 198 -6.40 -13.97 9.68
CA ALA A 198 -6.66 -14.80 10.84
C ALA A 198 -6.88 -13.95 12.11
N LEU A 199 -6.15 -12.85 12.25
CA LEU A 199 -6.32 -11.90 13.36
C LEU A 199 -7.66 -11.15 13.36
N ILE A 200 -8.33 -11.08 12.21
CA ILE A 200 -9.61 -10.37 12.04
C ILE A 200 -10.78 -11.34 12.20
N PHE A 201 -10.68 -12.51 11.57
CA PHE A 201 -11.81 -13.44 11.46
C PHE A 201 -11.87 -14.51 12.55
N PHE A 202 -10.75 -14.87 13.19
CA PHE A 202 -10.74 -15.85 14.31
C PHE A 202 -10.88 -15.22 15.71
N ASN A 203 -11.24 -13.94 15.80
CA ASN A 203 -11.79 -13.34 17.02
C ASN A 203 -13.29 -13.60 17.13
#